data_AF-A0A914U7N1-F1
#
_entry.id   AF-A0A914U7N1-F1
#
_cell.length_a   1.000
_cell.length_b   1.000
_cell.length_c   1.000
_cell.angle_alpha   90.00
_cell.angle_beta   90.00
_cell.angle_gamma   90.00
#
_symmetry.space_group_name_H-M   'P 1'
#
loop_
_entity.id
_entity.type
_entity.pdbx_description
1 polymer ?
#
loop_
_entity_poly.entity_id
_entity_poly.type
_entity_poly.pdbx_seq_one_letter_code
_entity_poly.pdbx_strand_id
1 'polypeptide(L)' 'MLALIVSRDISRYENGPKRLKRVRKVYRLPAIYDIRTLRSTSYDFAIVIEALRRRDVRTNLPMRLKRSDTLA' A
#
# COMPACT_ATOMS: atom_id res chain seq x y z
N MET A 1 7.27 -8.00 2.33
CA MET A 1 6.43 -7.40 1.29
C MET A 1 5.14 -6.97 1.96
N LEU A 2 4.80 -5.69 1.94
CA LEU A 2 3.47 -5.22 2.35
C LEU A 2 2.75 -4.83 1.05
N ALA A 3 1.63 -5.48 0.77
CA ALA A 3 0.79 -5.22 -0.39
C ALA A 3 -0.34 -4.28 0.03
N LEU A 4 -0.29 -3.02 -0.42
CA LEU A 4 -1.40 -2.09 -0.26
C LEU A 4 -2.34 -2.26 -1.46
N ILE A 5 -3.47 -2.93 -1.24
CA ILE A 5 -4.52 -3.14 -2.23
C ILE A 5 -5.37 -1.87 -2.29
N VAL A 6 -5.16 -1.08 -3.33
CA VAL A 6 -5.98 0.09 -3.63
C VAL A 6 -7.07 -0.36 -4.59
N SER A 7 -8.28 -0.62 -4.09
CA SER A 7 -9.43 -0.88 -4.98
C SER A 7 -9.68 0.36 -5.84
N ARG A 8 -9.67 0.16 -7.16
CA ARG A 8 -10.05 1.18 -8.13
C ARG A 8 -11.58 1.10 -8.22
N ASP A 9 -12.28 2.17 -7.86
CA ASP A 9 -13.73 2.27 -8.10
C ASP A 9 -13.96 2.45 -9.61
N ILE A 10 -13.74 1.39 -10.38
CA ILE A 10 -14.14 1.33 -11.79
C ILE A 10 -15.54 0.74 -11.79
N SER A 11 -16.51 1.63 -11.90
CA SER A 11 -17.90 1.39 -12.31
C SER A 11 -18.36 -0.07 -12.28
N ARG A 12 -19.15 -0.44 -11.27
CA ARG A 12 -20.12 -1.54 -11.41
C ARG A 12 -20.92 -1.31 -12.68
N TYR A 13 -20.93 -2.33 -13.53
CA TYR A 13 -21.50 -2.37 -14.88
C TYR A 13 -22.99 -1.97 -14.95
N GLU A 14 -23.70 -1.92 -13.83
CA GLU A 14 -25.17 -1.84 -13.82
C GLU A 14 -25.80 -0.44 -13.79
N ASN A 15 -25.06 0.67 -13.80
CA ASN A 15 -25.71 1.99 -13.60
C ASN A 15 -25.07 3.13 -14.40
N GLY A 16 -25.58 3.36 -15.62
CA GLY A 16 -25.49 4.62 -16.41
C GLY A 16 -24.09 5.13 -16.79
N PRO A 17 -23.98 6.17 -17.65
CA PRO A 17 -22.71 6.79 -18.01
C PRO A 17 -22.11 7.50 -16.78
N LYS A 18 -21.36 6.74 -15.99
CA LYS A 18 -20.75 7.23 -14.75
C LYS A 18 -19.53 8.09 -15.07
N ARG A 19 -19.69 9.37 -14.78
CA ARG A 19 -18.64 10.39 -14.67
C ARG A 19 -17.39 9.79 -14.01
N LEU A 20 -16.24 9.86 -14.67
CA LEU A 20 -14.96 9.38 -14.14
C LEU A 20 -14.63 10.11 -12.83
N LYS A 21 -14.89 9.47 -11.68
CA LYS A 21 -14.62 10.04 -10.37
C LYS A 21 -13.13 9.86 -10.08
N ARG A 22 -12.39 10.97 -9.99
CA ARG A 22 -10.98 10.94 -9.57
C ARG A 22 -10.93 10.64 -8.07
N VAL A 23 -10.55 9.42 -7.70
CA VAL A 23 -10.35 9.02 -6.30
C VAL A 23 -8.86 9.12 -5.97
N ARG A 24 -8.53 9.86 -4.91
CA ARG A 24 -7.17 9.94 -4.37
C ARG A 24 -7.14 9.22 -3.02
N LYS A 25 -6.46 8.08 -2.94
CA LYS A 25 -6.20 7.38 -1.68
C LYS A 25 -4.75 7.63 -1.27
N VAL A 26 -4.53 7.96 -0.01
CA VAL A 26 -3.21 8.23 0.56
C VAL A 26 -3.00 7.26 1.73
N TYR A 27 -1.89 6.53 1.69
CA TYR A 27 -1.53 5.57 2.71
C TYR A 27 -0.20 5.98 3.35
N ARG A 28 -0.14 5.90 4.68
CA ARG A 28 1.11 6.13 5.40
C ARG A 28 1.94 4.85 5.36
N LEU A 29 3.10 4.91 4.71
CA LEU A 29 4.05 3.80 4.72
C LEU A 29 4.77 3.75 6.09
N PRO A 30 4.74 2.62 6.82
CA PRO A 30 5.49 2.50 8.06
C PRO A 30 7.01 2.63 7.84
N ALA A 31 7.71 3.22 8.80
CA ALA A 31 9.16 3.51 8.70
C ALA A 31 10.06 2.27 8.54
N ILE A 32 9.53 1.07 8.82
CA ILE A 32 10.22 -0.21 8.63
C ILE A 32 10.30 -0.66 7.17
N TYR A 33 9.63 0.03 6.25
CA TYR A 33 9.68 -0.24 4.80
C TYR A 33 10.47 0.84 4.08
N ASP A 34 11.15 0.45 3.00
CA ASP A 34 11.96 1.37 2.23
C ASP A 34 11.17 1.92 1.03
N ILE A 35 10.96 3.24 1.03
CA ILE A 35 10.28 3.94 -0.06
C ILE A 35 11.01 3.83 -1.39
N ARG A 36 12.34 3.65 -1.38
CA ARG A 36 13.14 3.50 -2.61
C ARG A 36 12.85 2.20 -3.36
N THR A 37 12.29 1.22 -2.66
CA THR A 37 12.00 -0.12 -3.19
C THR A 37 10.53 -0.28 -3.60
N LEU A 38 9.80 0.82 -3.67
CA LEU A 38 8.37 0.83 -3.93
C LEU A 38 8.10 0.43 -5.38
N ARG A 39 7.27 -0.60 -5.55
CA ARG A 39 6.80 -1.09 -6.86
C ARG A 39 5.28 -1.07 -6.87
N SER A 40 4.69 -0.74 -8.00
CA SER A 40 3.24 -0.75 -8.17
C SER A 40 2.87 -1.63 -9.37
N THR A 41 1.97 -2.58 -9.15
CA THR A 41 1.34 -3.38 -10.20
C THR A 41 -0.14 -3.06 -10.26
N SER A 42 -0.66 -2.83 -11.47
CA SER A 42 -2.07 -2.50 -11.68
C SER A 42 -2.79 -3.71 -12.29
N TYR A 43 -3.88 -4.10 -11.65
CA TYR A 43 -4.84 -5.11 -12.10
C TYR A 43 -6.20 -4.45 -12.37
N ASP A 44 -7.10 -5.16 -13.03
CA ASP A 44 -8.43 -4.65 -13.36
C ASP A 44 -9.26 -4.30 -12.11
N PHE A 45 -9.06 -5.05 -11.03
CA PHE A 45 -9.80 -4.89 -9.78
C PHE A 45 -9.02 -4.15 -8.67
N ALA A 46 -7.70 -3.98 -8.81
CA ALA A 46 -6.87 -3.43 -7.75
C ALA A 46 -5.52 -2.89 -8.24
N ILE A 47 -4.95 -1.95 -7.50
CA ILE A 47 -3.53 -1.61 -7.61
C ILE A 47 -2.84 -2.18 -6.38
N VAL A 48 -1.80 -2.98 -6.60
CA VAL A 48 -0.96 -3.53 -5.53
C VAL A 48 0.30 -2.70 -5.45
N ILE A 49 0.53 -2.10 -4.28
CA ILE A 49 1.78 -1.41 -3.98
C ILE A 49 2.62 -2.29 -3.08
N GLU A 50 3.81 -2.64 -3.52
CA GLU A 50 4.78 -3.47 -2.82
C GLU A 50 5.96 -2.62 -2.35
N ALA A 51 6.44 -2.87 -1.13
CA ALA A 51 7.69 -2.30 -0.64
C ALA A 51 8.52 -3.37 0.09
N LEU A 52 9.84 -3.29 -0.06
CA LEU A 52 10.76 -4.12 0.70
C LEU A 52 10.92 -3.57 2.11
N ARG A 53 11.17 -4.50 3.01
CA ARG A 53 11.43 -4.20 4.42
C ARG A 53 12.87 -3.68 4.56
N ARG A 54 13.04 -2.59 5.30
CA ARG A 54 14.36 -2.06 5.65
C ARG A 54 15.12 -3.09 6.48
N ARG A 55 16.43 -3.13 6.24
CA ARG A 55 17.37 -3.84 7.10
C ARG A 55 17.91 -2.87 8.13
N ASP A 56 18.06 -3.36 9.35
CA ASP A 56 18.71 -2.61 10.42
C ASP A 56 20.20 -2.46 10.09
N VAL A 57 20.73 -1.24 10.17
CA VAL A 57 22.12 -0.93 9.81
C VAL A 57 23.11 -1.65 10.73
N ARG A 58 22.73 -1.87 12.00
CA ARG A 58 23.61 -2.48 13.01
C ARG A 58 23.69 -3.98 12.91
N THR A 59 22.56 -4.64 12.64
CA THR A 59 22.46 -6.11 12.65
C THR A 59 22.36 -6.71 11.26
N ASN A 60 22.15 -5.90 10.22
CA ASN A 60 21.83 -6.29 8.85
C ASN A 60 20.60 -7.23 8.74
N LEU A 61 19.80 -7.34 9.81
CA LEU A 61 18.60 -8.14 9.88
C LEU A 61 17.37 -7.31 9.45
N PRO A 62 16.31 -7.96 8.94
CA PRO A 62 15.08 -7.24 8.59
C PRO A 62 14.43 -6.59 9.82
N MET A 63 14.11 -5.29 9.77
CA MET A 63 13.59 -4.52 10.91
C MET A 63 12.28 -5.09 11.47
N ARG A 64 12.26 -5.58 12.72
CA ARG A 64 11.07 -6.19 13.34
C ARG A 64 9.83 -5.29 13.30
N LEU A 65 8.67 -5.89 13.01
CA LEU A 65 7.37 -5.21 13.09
C LEU A 65 7.12 -4.92 14.57
N LYS A 66 7.13 -3.65 14.95
CA LYS A 66 6.77 -3.24 16.31
C LYS A 66 5.25 -3.17 16.37
N ARG A 67 4.63 -3.81 17.36
CA ARG A 67 3.22 -3.58 17.65
C ARG A 67 3.04 -2.10 17.99
N SER A 68 1.97 -1.49 17.50
CA SER A 68 1.56 -0.18 17.96
C SER A 68 1.14 -0.31 19.42
N ASP A 69 1.74 0.46 20.31
CA ASP A 69 1.27 0.59 21.68
C ASP A 69 -0.06 1.34 21.62
N THR A 70 -1.17 0.59 21.61
CA THR A 70 -2.46 1.15 21.98
C THR A 70 -2.40 1.41 23.47
N LEU A 71 -2.36 2.69 23.86
CA LEU A 71 -2.60 3.10 25.24
C LEU A 71 -3.97 2.52 25.66
N ALA A 72 -3.95 1.72 26.72
CA ALA A 72 -5.13 1.15 27.37
C ALA A 72 -5.88 2.22 28.16
#